data_AF-A0A1L8STU8-F1
#
_entry.id   AF-A0A1L8STU8-F1
#
_cell.length_a   1.000
_cell.length_b   1.000
_cell.length_c   1.000
_cell.angle_alpha   90.00
_cell.angle_beta   90.00
_cell.angle_gamma   90.00
#
_symmetry.space_group_name_H-M   'P 1'
#
loop_
_entity.id
_entity.type
_entity.pdbx_description
1 polymer ?
#
loop_
_entity_poly.entity_id
_entity_poly.type
_entity_poly.pdbx_seq_one_letter_code
_entity_poly.pdbx_strand_id
1 'polypeptide(L)'
;MAVSEWFFDHGAAGRGDWYANTPDGQVQVQNNNLPGKSAFPIRAIGGCIFYTAKDGGIGRQELFADSFAANYSVKLDHTKPVSKYLLGDNGVVYELKTGNGMPVSTNTGFGEYADDGSQGSYTPDLNFQVSEDQAAQEKLKELIQSY
;
A
#
# COMPACT_ATOMS: atom_id res chain seq x y z
N MET A 1 -12.72 13.84 2.21
CA MET A 1 -11.44 13.11 2.17
C MET A 1 -10.98 13.02 0.73
N ALA A 2 -9.67 13.19 0.48
CA ALA A 2 -9.07 12.94 -0.82
C ALA A 2 -8.72 11.45 -0.97
N VAL A 3 -8.65 10.97 -2.20
CA VAL A 3 -8.21 9.61 -2.55
C VAL A 3 -7.25 9.66 -3.73
N SER A 4 -6.20 8.84 -3.68
CA SER A 4 -5.24 8.67 -4.77
C SER A 4 -4.93 7.18 -4.98
N GLU A 5 -4.63 6.80 -6.22
CA GLU A 5 -4.14 5.46 -6.57
C GLU A 5 -2.63 5.30 -6.33
N TRP A 6 -1.92 6.39 -6.01
CA TRP A 6 -0.50 6.35 -5.66
C TRP A 6 -0.33 5.94 -4.19
N PHE A 7 -0.62 4.65 -3.87
CA PHE A 7 -0.59 4.09 -2.50
C PHE A 7 0.75 3.44 -2.13
N PHE A 8 1.43 2.93 -3.16
CA PHE A 8 2.73 2.30 -3.13
C PHE A 8 3.51 2.76 -4.34
N ASP A 9 4.79 3.00 -4.14
CA ASP A 9 5.74 3.41 -5.15
C ASP A 9 7.10 2.99 -4.63
N HIS A 10 7.66 1.97 -5.26
CA HIS A 10 8.96 1.49 -4.87
C HIS A 10 9.99 2.56 -5.25
N GLY A 11 10.83 2.94 -4.29
CA GLY A 11 11.97 3.80 -4.60
C GLY A 11 12.95 3.13 -5.58
N ALA A 12 14.11 3.75 -5.80
CA ALA A 12 15.26 3.10 -6.41
C ALA A 12 15.92 2.09 -5.43
N ALA A 13 15.10 1.23 -4.84
CA ALA A 13 15.53 0.19 -3.91
C ALA A 13 16.06 -1.03 -4.67
N GLY A 14 16.28 -2.15 -3.98
CA GLY A 14 16.90 -3.35 -4.54
C GLY A 14 16.10 -4.02 -5.66
N ARG A 15 16.45 -5.28 -5.92
CA ARG A 15 15.81 -6.15 -6.92
C ARG A 15 14.90 -7.19 -6.29
N GLY A 16 14.68 -7.11 -4.98
CA GLY A 16 13.77 -7.99 -4.27
C GLY A 16 12.31 -7.68 -4.57
N ASP A 17 11.45 -8.64 -4.27
CA ASP A 17 10.01 -8.47 -4.30
C ASP A 17 9.58 -7.63 -3.11
N TRP A 18 8.64 -6.72 -3.37
CA TRP A 18 8.03 -5.91 -2.32
C TRP A 18 6.78 -6.57 -1.78
N TYR A 19 6.56 -6.42 -0.48
CA TYR A 19 5.46 -7.07 0.22
C TYR A 19 4.87 -6.22 1.34
N ALA A 20 3.64 -6.55 1.71
CA ALA A 20 3.01 -6.10 2.95
C ALA A 20 2.71 -7.30 3.85
N ASN A 21 2.82 -7.13 5.16
CA ASN A 21 2.36 -8.11 6.12
C ASN A 21 0.87 -7.91 6.42
N THR A 22 0.11 -9.00 6.42
CA THR A 22 -1.32 -9.03 6.79
C THR A 22 -1.60 -10.22 7.72
N PRO A 23 -2.78 -10.29 8.39
CA PRO A 23 -3.17 -11.45 9.19
C PRO A 23 -3.27 -12.76 8.38
N ASP A 24 -3.50 -12.67 7.07
CA ASP A 24 -3.67 -13.84 6.19
C ASP A 24 -2.36 -14.25 5.49
N GLY A 25 -1.25 -13.59 5.81
CA GLY A 25 0.06 -13.80 5.22
C GLY A 25 0.59 -12.59 4.47
N GLN A 26 1.73 -12.75 3.81
CA GLN A 26 2.33 -11.68 3.03
C GLN A 26 1.61 -11.48 1.71
N VAL A 27 1.35 -10.22 1.37
CA VAL A 27 0.82 -9.82 0.07
C VAL A 27 1.97 -9.30 -0.78
N GLN A 28 2.23 -9.92 -1.93
CA GLN A 28 3.20 -9.40 -2.91
C GLN A 28 2.64 -8.15 -3.58
N VAL A 29 3.35 -7.03 -3.52
CA VAL A 29 2.94 -5.76 -4.15
C VAL A 29 3.80 -5.39 -5.37
N GLN A 30 4.98 -6.00 -5.50
CA GLN A 30 5.82 -5.91 -6.69
C GLN A 30 6.55 -7.24 -6.90
N ASN A 31 6.55 -7.73 -8.14
CA ASN A 31 7.25 -8.96 -8.51
C ASN A 31 8.46 -8.64 -9.40
N ASN A 32 9.65 -8.74 -8.82
CA ASN A 32 10.96 -8.75 -9.47
C ASN A 32 11.52 -10.19 -9.64
N ASN A 33 10.73 -11.20 -9.27
CA ASN A 33 11.05 -12.63 -9.27
C ASN A 33 12.05 -13.08 -8.20
N LEU A 34 12.19 -12.30 -7.12
CA LEU A 34 13.14 -12.58 -6.03
C LEU A 34 12.48 -12.31 -4.66
N PRO A 35 11.93 -13.32 -3.97
CA PRO A 35 11.94 -14.77 -4.26
C PRO A 35 10.97 -15.21 -5.36
N GLY A 36 10.11 -14.32 -5.83
CA GLY A 36 9.11 -14.57 -6.86
C GLY A 36 7.74 -14.93 -6.29
N LYS A 37 6.73 -14.78 -7.15
CA LYS A 37 5.31 -14.90 -6.81
C LYS A 37 4.92 -16.14 -6.00
N SER A 38 5.60 -17.28 -6.16
CA SER A 38 5.26 -18.53 -5.46
C SER A 38 5.62 -18.51 -3.97
N ALA A 39 6.44 -17.56 -3.53
CA ALA A 39 6.76 -17.36 -2.12
C ALA A 39 5.65 -16.63 -1.36
N PHE A 40 4.69 -16.02 -2.07
CA PHE A 40 3.65 -15.20 -1.48
C PHE A 40 2.28 -15.89 -1.61
N PRO A 41 1.52 -16.05 -0.50
CA PRO A 41 0.19 -16.63 -0.56
C PRO A 41 -0.84 -15.73 -1.27
N ILE A 42 -0.57 -14.41 -1.32
CA ILE A 42 -1.50 -13.40 -1.85
C ILE A 42 -0.74 -12.45 -2.77
N ARG A 43 -1.35 -12.01 -3.87
CA ARG A 43 -0.83 -10.92 -4.70
C ARG A 43 -1.77 -9.72 -4.66
N ALA A 44 -1.20 -8.53 -4.67
CA ALA A 44 -1.96 -7.31 -4.79
C ALA A 44 -2.53 -7.17 -6.21
N ILE A 45 -3.82 -6.86 -6.30
CA ILE A 45 -4.48 -6.42 -7.54
C ILE A 45 -4.34 -4.90 -7.70
N GLY A 46 -4.24 -4.17 -6.58
CA GLY A 46 -4.09 -2.72 -6.56
C GLY A 46 -4.25 -2.17 -5.15
N GLY A 47 -4.43 -0.86 -5.05
CA GLY A 47 -4.60 -0.17 -3.78
C GLY A 47 -4.91 1.31 -3.98
N CYS A 48 -5.22 1.99 -2.88
CA CYS A 48 -5.42 3.43 -2.86
C CYS A 48 -5.06 4.01 -1.49
N ILE A 49 -4.91 5.32 -1.42
CA ILE A 49 -4.65 6.04 -0.18
C ILE A 49 -5.71 7.12 0.02
N PHE A 50 -6.32 7.12 1.19
CA PHE A 50 -7.24 8.14 1.67
C PHE A 50 -6.52 9.06 2.64
N TYR A 51 -6.65 10.37 2.40
CA TYR A 51 -5.91 11.37 3.18
C TYR A 51 -6.64 12.72 3.21
N THR A 52 -6.19 13.58 4.13
CA THR A 52 -6.57 15.00 4.11
C THR A 52 -5.54 15.77 3.31
N ALA A 53 -5.97 16.43 2.22
CA ALA A 53 -5.10 17.27 1.42
C ALA A 53 -4.88 18.62 2.11
N LYS A 54 -3.64 19.15 2.05
CA LYS A 54 -3.28 20.45 2.66
C LYS A 54 -4.03 21.63 2.06
N ASP A 55 -4.40 21.54 0.79
CA ASP A 55 -5.18 22.55 0.06
C ASP A 55 -6.70 22.41 0.26
N GLY A 56 -7.14 21.42 1.04
CA GLY A 56 -8.56 21.12 1.27
C GLY A 56 -9.23 20.34 0.14
N GLY A 57 -8.49 19.85 -0.86
CA GLY A 57 -9.02 19.01 -1.93
C GLY A 57 -9.72 17.74 -1.43
N ILE A 58 -10.77 17.33 -2.14
CA ILE A 58 -11.58 16.14 -1.83
C ILE A 58 -11.81 15.28 -3.08
N GLY A 59 -12.21 14.02 -2.89
CA GLY A 59 -12.43 13.09 -4.01
C GLY A 59 -11.11 12.61 -4.61
N ARG A 60 -11.14 12.16 -5.87
CA ARG A 60 -9.92 11.74 -6.57
C ARG A 60 -8.98 12.93 -6.75
N GLN A 61 -7.75 12.78 -6.28
CA GLN A 61 -6.72 13.82 -6.33
C GLN A 61 -5.40 13.19 -6.79
N GLU A 62 -4.58 13.98 -7.48
CA GLU A 62 -3.21 13.58 -7.81
C GLU A 62 -2.32 13.84 -6.59
N LEU A 63 -1.88 12.76 -5.93
CA LEU A 63 -0.99 12.86 -4.77
C LEU A 63 0.48 12.96 -5.17
N PHE A 64 0.85 12.50 -6.36
CA PHE A 64 2.17 12.72 -6.91
C PHE A 64 2.45 14.22 -7.06
N ALA A 65 3.64 14.62 -6.64
CA ALA A 65 4.21 15.95 -6.80
C ALA A 65 5.61 15.82 -7.41
N ASP A 66 6.20 16.93 -7.85
CA ASP A 66 7.38 17.05 -8.72
C ASP A 66 8.58 16.11 -8.46
N SER A 67 8.71 15.45 -7.31
CA SER A 67 9.73 14.41 -7.09
C SER A 67 9.31 13.31 -6.11
N PHE A 68 9.87 12.11 -6.32
CA PHE A 68 9.77 10.97 -5.42
C PHE A 68 10.28 11.28 -4.00
N ALA A 69 11.30 12.14 -3.87
CA ALA A 69 11.86 12.56 -2.59
C ALA A 69 10.86 13.39 -1.77
N ALA A 70 10.04 14.21 -2.44
CA ALA A 70 8.95 14.95 -1.81
C ALA A 70 7.86 13.98 -1.31
N ASN A 71 7.57 12.95 -2.09
CA ASN A 71 6.56 11.93 -1.75
C ASN A 71 5.23 12.60 -1.32
N TYR A 72 4.50 11.99 -0.39
CA TYR A 72 3.25 12.55 0.12
C TYR A 72 3.40 13.90 0.83
N SER A 73 4.61 14.29 1.26
CA SER A 73 4.82 15.45 2.13
C SER A 73 4.38 16.79 1.54
N VAL A 74 4.28 16.88 0.21
CA VAL A 74 3.87 18.12 -0.46
C VAL A 74 2.36 18.35 -0.32
N LYS A 75 1.55 17.31 -0.50
CA LYS A 75 0.09 17.44 -0.62
C LYS A 75 -0.69 16.86 0.56
N LEU A 76 -0.11 15.90 1.30
CA LEU A 76 -0.76 15.21 2.41
C LEU A 76 -0.55 15.95 3.74
N ASP A 77 -1.63 16.16 4.50
CA ASP A 77 -1.55 16.64 5.89
C ASP A 77 -1.29 15.46 6.85
N HIS A 78 -0.03 15.29 7.26
CA HIS A 78 0.38 14.20 8.15
C HIS A 78 -0.19 14.31 9.56
N THR A 79 -0.73 15.47 9.95
CA THR A 79 -1.37 15.65 11.26
C THR A 79 -2.75 14.98 11.34
N LYS A 80 -3.28 14.52 10.20
CA LYS A 80 -4.57 13.85 10.08
C LYS A 80 -4.40 12.35 9.88
N PRO A 81 -5.47 11.55 10.12
CA PRO A 81 -5.45 10.14 9.81
C PRO A 81 -5.26 9.91 8.30
N VAL A 82 -4.57 8.82 7.98
CA VAL A 82 -4.39 8.31 6.62
C VAL A 82 -4.75 6.83 6.63
N SER A 83 -5.49 6.40 5.60
CA SER A 83 -5.75 4.97 5.37
C SER A 83 -5.16 4.58 4.02
N LYS A 84 -4.31 3.55 3.99
CA LYS A 84 -3.93 2.88 2.72
C LYS A 84 -4.72 1.59 2.59
N TYR A 85 -5.36 1.40 1.45
CA TYR A 85 -6.04 0.15 1.10
C TYR A 85 -5.16 -0.66 0.18
N LEU A 86 -5.12 -1.97 0.43
CA LEU A 86 -4.42 -2.96 -0.35
C LEU A 86 -5.43 -4.06 -0.74
N LEU A 87 -5.62 -4.26 -2.03
CA LEU A 87 -6.63 -5.17 -2.58
C LEU A 87 -5.96 -6.51 -2.91
N GLY A 88 -6.22 -7.55 -2.10
CA GLY A 88 -5.66 -8.88 -2.31
C GLY A 88 -6.44 -9.70 -3.34
N ASP A 89 -5.74 -10.54 -4.10
CA ASP A 89 -6.35 -11.50 -5.04
C ASP A 89 -7.12 -12.65 -4.38
N ASN A 90 -7.00 -12.78 -3.06
CA ASN A 90 -7.85 -13.61 -2.22
C ASN A 90 -9.24 -12.99 -1.93
N GLY A 91 -9.53 -11.80 -2.49
CA GLY A 91 -10.81 -11.11 -2.30
C GLY A 91 -10.96 -10.40 -0.95
N VAL A 92 -9.83 -10.11 -0.28
CA VAL A 92 -9.80 -9.35 0.98
C VAL A 92 -9.20 -7.97 0.73
N VAL A 93 -9.89 -6.95 1.23
CA VAL A 93 -9.34 -5.61 1.36
C VAL A 93 -8.60 -5.51 2.69
N TYR A 94 -7.32 -5.17 2.62
CA TYR A 94 -6.51 -4.84 3.78
C TYR A 94 -6.35 -3.34 3.92
N GLU A 95 -6.26 -2.86 5.16
CA GLU A 95 -6.11 -1.45 5.48
C GLU A 95 -4.91 -1.24 6.40
N LEU A 96 -4.11 -0.22 6.09
CA LEU A 96 -3.13 0.33 7.00
C LEU A 96 -3.62 1.69 7.48
N LYS A 97 -3.93 1.79 8.77
CA LYS A 97 -4.26 3.05 9.44
C LYS A 97 -2.97 3.69 9.95
N THR A 98 -2.67 4.91 9.50
CA THR A 98 -1.43 5.64 9.81
C THR A 98 -1.68 7.16 9.84
N GLY A 99 -0.63 8.00 9.80
CA GLY A 99 -0.72 9.45 9.93
C GLY A 99 -0.84 9.88 11.40
N ASN A 100 -1.69 10.86 11.68
CA ASN A 100 -1.90 11.41 13.03
C ASN A 100 -0.60 11.89 13.71
N GLY A 101 0.23 12.62 12.97
CA GLY A 101 1.52 13.12 13.41
C GLY A 101 2.70 12.24 13.02
N MET A 102 2.45 11.01 12.55
CA MET A 102 3.49 10.15 12.00
C MET A 102 3.74 10.47 10.52
N PRO A 103 5.02 10.56 10.07
CA PRO A 103 5.33 10.65 8.65
C PRO A 103 4.76 9.45 7.88
N VAL A 104 4.23 9.72 6.69
CA VAL A 104 3.68 8.69 5.79
C VAL A 104 4.32 8.86 4.43
N SER A 105 4.78 7.78 3.84
CA SER A 105 5.30 7.74 2.48
C SER A 105 4.67 6.59 1.70
N THR A 106 4.97 6.51 0.41
CA THR A 106 4.62 5.37 -0.45
C THR A 106 5.09 4.03 0.11
N ASN A 107 6.20 4.00 0.86
CA ASN A 107 6.76 2.76 1.41
C ASN A 107 6.27 2.40 2.83
N THR A 108 5.59 3.32 3.54
CA THR A 108 5.05 3.01 4.87
C THR A 108 4.14 1.77 4.82
N GLY A 109 4.44 0.79 5.66
CA GLY A 109 3.76 -0.52 5.73
C GLY A 109 4.24 -1.58 4.72
N PHE A 110 5.30 -1.30 3.96
CA PHE A 110 5.86 -2.22 2.98
C PHE A 110 7.30 -2.59 3.31
N GLY A 111 7.70 -3.78 2.88
CA GLY A 111 9.05 -4.31 3.00
C GLY A 111 9.55 -4.83 1.66
N GLU A 112 10.85 -5.09 1.59
CA GLU A 112 11.53 -5.60 0.40
C GLU A 112 12.34 -6.84 0.78
N TYR A 113 12.28 -7.87 -0.06
CA TYR A 113 13.23 -8.99 0.00
C TYR A 113 14.63 -8.56 -0.45
N ALA A 114 15.65 -9.34 -0.12
CA ALA A 114 16.99 -9.08 -0.62
C ALA A 114 17.11 -9.42 -2.12
N ASP A 115 18.18 -8.93 -2.76
CA ASP A 115 18.49 -9.15 -4.19
C ASP A 115 18.76 -10.62 -4.55
N ASP A 116 18.87 -11.51 -3.57
CA ASP A 116 18.99 -12.96 -3.74
C ASP A 116 17.69 -13.73 -3.42
N GLY A 117 16.62 -13.01 -3.11
CA GLY A 117 15.32 -13.57 -2.72
C GLY A 117 15.25 -14.05 -1.27
N SER A 118 16.29 -13.84 -0.45
CA SER A 118 16.23 -14.07 0.99
C SER A 118 15.55 -12.91 1.72
N GLN A 119 15.28 -13.08 3.02
CA GLN A 119 14.64 -12.03 3.82
C GLN A 119 15.50 -10.76 3.83
N GLY A 120 14.94 -9.65 3.35
CA GLY A 120 15.64 -8.37 3.31
C GLY A 120 15.74 -7.70 4.69
N SER A 121 16.62 -6.69 4.78
CA SER A 121 16.74 -5.83 5.96
C SER A 121 15.71 -4.70 5.99
N TYR A 122 15.08 -4.40 4.85
CA TYR A 122 14.00 -3.44 4.75
C TYR A 122 12.66 -4.12 5.04
N THR A 123 12.29 -4.19 6.31
CA THR A 123 11.05 -4.84 6.77
C THR A 123 9.92 -3.82 6.99
N PRO A 124 8.64 -4.20 6.82
CA PRO A 124 7.52 -3.32 7.15
C PRO A 124 7.59 -2.83 8.60
N ASP A 125 7.42 -1.53 8.80
CA ASP A 125 7.33 -0.87 10.10
C ASP A 125 5.95 -1.02 10.74
N LEU A 126 4.94 -1.21 9.91
CA LEU A 126 3.55 -1.42 10.29
C LEU A 126 2.95 -2.57 9.48
N ASN A 127 2.04 -3.31 10.09
CA ASN A 127 1.29 -4.36 9.43
C ASN A 127 -0.07 -3.83 8.99
N PHE A 128 -0.53 -4.30 7.84
CA PHE A 128 -1.91 -4.09 7.42
C PHE A 128 -2.83 -5.00 8.25
N GLN A 129 -4.06 -4.56 8.44
CA GLN A 129 -5.14 -5.34 9.05
C GLN A 129 -6.24 -5.61 8.01
N VAL A 130 -7.13 -6.56 8.28
CA VAL A 130 -8.35 -6.70 7.47
C VAL A 130 -9.17 -5.41 7.60
N SER A 131 -9.58 -4.82 6.48
CA SER A 131 -10.37 -3.60 6.50
C SER A 131 -11.77 -3.86 7.04
N GLU A 132 -12.25 -2.95 7.87
CA GLU A 132 -13.62 -2.97 8.42
C GLU A 132 -14.65 -2.39 7.42
N ASP A 133 -14.20 -1.78 6.31
CA ASP A 133 -15.06 -1.22 5.27
C ASP A 133 -15.77 -2.33 4.48
N GLN A 134 -16.99 -2.66 4.91
CA GLN A 134 -17.79 -3.70 4.29
C GLN A 134 -18.11 -3.40 2.82
N ALA A 135 -18.30 -2.13 2.44
CA ALA A 135 -18.61 -1.78 1.06
C ALA A 135 -17.40 -2.05 0.14
N ALA A 136 -16.18 -1.73 0.60
CA ALA A 136 -14.96 -2.07 -0.12
C ALA A 136 -14.75 -3.60 -0.22
N GLN A 137 -14.99 -4.33 0.88
CA GLN A 137 -14.90 -5.80 0.90
C GLN A 137 -15.86 -6.44 -0.10
N GLU A 138 -17.14 -6.03 -0.09
CA GLU A 138 -18.16 -6.54 -1.00
C GLU A 138 -17.81 -6.20 -2.45
N LYS A 139 -17.38 -4.96 -2.71
CA LYS A 139 -17.06 -4.52 -4.07
C LYS A 139 -15.86 -5.27 -4.65
N LEU A 140 -14.81 -5.52 -3.87
CA LEU A 140 -13.66 -6.28 -4.36
C LEU A 140 -14.06 -7.71 -4.73
N LYS A 141 -14.87 -8.37 -3.89
CA LYS A 141 -15.37 -9.72 -4.17
C LYS A 141 -16.22 -9.77 -5.45
N GLU A 142 -17.11 -8.80 -5.64
CA GLU A 142 -17.90 -8.65 -6.88
C GLU A 142 -17.00 -8.52 -8.11
N LEU A 143 -15.98 -7.66 -8.03
CA LEU A 143 -15.06 -7.41 -9.13
C LEU A 143 -14.23 -8.65 -9.49
N ILE A 144 -13.75 -9.40 -8.50
CA ILE A 144 -12.92 -10.60 -8.74
C ILE A 144 -13.76 -11.78 -9.26
N GLN A 145 -14.99 -11.98 -8.76
CA GLN A 145 -15.87 -13.06 -9.26
C GLN A 145 -16.22 -12.94 -10.74
N SER A 146 -16.06 -11.75 -11.31
CA SER A 146 -16.36 -11.48 -12.73
C SER A 146 -15.26 -11.96 -13.68
N TYR A 147 -14.15 -12.51 -13.17
CA TYR A 147 -12.98 -12.98 -13.93
C TYR A 147 -12.55 -14.38 -13.48
#